data_AF-A0A645IFG8-F1
#
_entry.id   AF-A0A645IFG8-F1
#
_cell.length_a   1.000
_cell.length_b   1.000
_cell.length_c   1.000
_cell.angle_alpha   90.00
_cell.angle_beta   90.00
_cell.angle_gamma   90.00
#
_symmetry.space_group_name_H-M   'P 1'
#
loop_
_entity.id
_entity.type
_entity.pdbx_description
1 polymer ?
#
loop_
_entity_poly.entity_id
_entity_poly.type
_entity_poly.pdbx_seq_one_letter_code
_entity_poly.pdbx_strand_id
1 'polypeptide(L)'
;MVYGHYDVQPADPLELWTSPPFEPVIKKTELHPEGAIFARGSADDKGQFFMHLKAFEAMMKTNALPCNVKFIIEGEEEVGSENLGVFVNEHKEKLSCDVILISDTHIYSNEQPTVTTGLRGLSYVEVEVEGPNRDLH
;
A
#
# COMPACT_ATOMS: atom_id res chain seq x y z
N MET A 1 -12.76 -3.03 10.17
CA MET A 1 -12.45 -3.38 8.77
C MET A 1 -11.05 -2.92 8.48
N VAL A 2 -10.21 -3.78 7.91
CA VAL A 2 -8.86 -3.44 7.47
C VAL A 2 -8.90 -3.26 5.96
N TYR A 3 -8.33 -2.15 5.48
CA TYR A 3 -8.09 -1.91 4.06
C TYR A 3 -6.58 -1.96 3.76
N GLY A 4 -6.24 -2.43 2.57
CA GLY A 4 -4.90 -2.36 1.98
C GLY A 4 -4.98 -2.67 0.48
N HIS A 5 -3.84 -2.72 -0.19
CA HIS A 5 -3.75 -3.01 -1.62
C HIS A 5 -2.62 -3.99 -1.96
N TYR A 6 -2.77 -4.74 -3.06
CA TYR A 6 -1.80 -5.75 -3.50
C TYR A 6 -1.09 -5.40 -4.81
N ASP A 7 -1.57 -4.40 -5.54
CA ASP A 7 -0.83 -3.81 -6.64
C ASP A 7 0.37 -3.01 -6.13
N VAL A 8 1.27 -2.64 -7.03
CA VAL A 8 2.53 -1.96 -6.70
C VAL A 8 2.94 -1.10 -7.88
N GLN A 9 3.61 0.01 -7.62
CA GLN A 9 4.27 0.80 -8.66
C GLN A 9 5.21 -0.05 -9.54
N PRO A 10 5.40 0.31 -10.83
CA PRO A 10 6.47 -0.24 -11.66
C PRO A 10 7.84 -0.16 -10.98
N ALA A 11 8.74 -1.09 -11.31
CA ALA A 11 10.06 -1.15 -10.69
C ALA A 11 11.10 -0.22 -11.36
N ASP A 12 10.74 0.46 -12.44
CA ASP A 12 11.66 1.32 -13.16
C ASP A 12 12.11 2.54 -12.33
N PRO A 13 13.36 3.00 -12.50
CA PRO A 13 14.41 2.43 -13.36
C PRO A 13 15.14 1.23 -12.71
N LEU A 14 15.28 0.13 -13.47
CA LEU A 14 15.84 -1.14 -12.98
C LEU A 14 17.32 -1.05 -12.59
N GLU A 15 18.11 -0.18 -13.22
CA GLU A 15 19.54 -0.02 -12.97
C GLU A 15 19.88 0.58 -11.60
N LEU A 16 18.92 1.25 -10.96
CA LEU A 16 19.10 1.77 -9.61
C LEU A 16 18.90 0.70 -8.53
N TRP A 17 18.40 -0.48 -8.90
CA TRP A 17 18.22 -1.58 -7.97
C TRP A 17 19.53 -2.33 -7.72
N THR A 18 19.83 -2.57 -6.45
CA THR A 18 20.99 -3.37 -6.02
C THR A 18 20.64 -4.86 -5.80
N SER A 19 19.41 -5.26 -6.10
CA SER A 19 18.88 -6.64 -6.11
C SER A 19 17.61 -6.66 -6.97
N PRO A 20 17.23 -7.79 -7.58
CA PRO A 20 16.02 -7.83 -8.40
C PRO A 20 14.79 -7.36 -7.61
N PRO A 21 13.96 -6.45 -8.18
CA PRO A 21 12.90 -5.77 -7.44
C PRO A 21 11.84 -6.71 -6.88
N PHE A 22 11.57 -7.83 -7.55
CA PHE A 22 10.56 -8.81 -7.16
C PHE A 22 11.15 -10.06 -6.50
N GLU A 23 12.43 -10.03 -6.13
CA GLU A 23 13.08 -11.06 -5.32
C GLU A 23 13.42 -10.48 -3.95
N PRO A 24 12.57 -10.70 -2.91
CA PRO A 24 12.78 -10.09 -1.62
C PRO A 24 14.08 -10.54 -0.98
N VAL A 25 14.90 -9.57 -0.56
CA VAL A 25 16.16 -9.82 0.14
C VAL A 25 16.19 -9.06 1.46
N ILE A 26 16.76 -9.68 2.50
CA ILE A 26 17.03 -8.99 3.77
C ILE A 26 18.44 -8.40 3.67
N LYS A 27 18.55 -7.07 3.74
CA LYS A 27 19.85 -6.36 3.72
C LYS A 27 20.00 -5.50 4.96
N LYS A 28 21.22 -5.44 5.48
CA LYS A 28 21.63 -4.48 6.52
C LYS A 28 22.10 -3.20 5.86
N THR A 29 21.73 -2.06 6.43
CA THR A 29 22.20 -0.74 6.02
C THR A 29 22.58 0.07 7.25
N GLU A 30 23.20 1.24 7.08
CA GLU A 30 23.45 2.16 8.19
C GLU A 30 22.14 2.55 8.91
N LEU A 31 21.03 2.68 8.17
CA LEU A 31 19.70 2.98 8.71
C LEU A 31 18.99 1.74 9.29
N HIS A 32 19.32 0.54 8.81
CA HIS A 32 18.73 -0.73 9.22
C HIS A 32 19.81 -1.73 9.63
N PRO A 33 20.46 -1.56 10.80
CA PRO A 33 21.57 -2.43 11.23
C PRO A 33 21.13 -3.88 11.53
N GLU A 34 19.86 -4.07 11.90
CA GLU A 34 19.25 -5.39 12.13
C GLU A 34 18.75 -6.05 10.83
N GLY A 35 18.74 -5.29 9.73
CA GLY A 35 18.24 -5.73 8.44
C GLY A 35 16.82 -5.23 8.15
N ALA A 36 16.54 -5.00 6.87
CA ALA A 36 15.22 -4.69 6.34
C ALA A 36 14.95 -5.47 5.05
N ILE A 37 13.68 -5.62 4.68
CA ILE A 37 13.27 -6.29 3.45
C ILE A 37 13.31 -5.29 2.29
N PHE A 38 14.16 -5.56 1.30
CA PHE A 38 14.26 -4.79 0.08
C PHE A 38 13.55 -5.55 -1.05
N ALA A 39 12.40 -5.04 -1.46
CA ALA A 39 11.62 -5.51 -2.60
C ALA A 39 10.62 -4.42 -3.02
N ARG A 40 10.17 -4.43 -4.28
CA ARG A 40 9.02 -3.65 -4.71
C ARG A 40 7.78 -4.15 -3.96
N GLY A 41 7.11 -3.21 -3.30
CA GLY A 41 5.91 -3.44 -2.50
C GLY A 41 6.16 -3.89 -1.06
N SER A 42 7.42 -3.99 -0.60
CA SER A 42 7.69 -4.40 0.78
C SER A 42 7.14 -3.45 1.83
N ALA A 43 7.00 -2.16 1.49
CA ALA A 43 6.50 -1.11 2.36
C ALA A 43 5.30 -0.35 1.76
N ASP A 44 4.75 -0.79 0.63
CA ASP A 44 3.64 -0.14 -0.06
C ASP A 44 2.97 -1.13 -1.02
N ASP A 45 1.93 -1.85 -0.61
CA ASP A 45 1.38 -1.99 0.76
C ASP A 45 1.47 -3.45 1.25
N LYS A 46 2.18 -4.32 0.51
CA LYS A 46 2.21 -5.77 0.77
C LYS A 46 2.72 -6.13 2.15
N GLY A 47 3.70 -5.39 2.68
CA GLY A 47 4.21 -5.61 4.02
C GLY A 47 3.16 -5.36 5.09
N GLN A 48 2.45 -4.24 5.00
CA GLN A 48 1.56 -3.75 6.05
C GLN A 48 0.21 -4.45 6.03
N PHE A 49 -0.41 -4.68 4.87
CA PHE A 49 -1.63 -5.50 4.87
C PHE A 49 -1.32 -6.94 5.30
N PHE A 50 -0.15 -7.50 4.94
CA PHE A 50 0.24 -8.84 5.37
C PHE A 50 0.50 -8.90 6.88
N MET A 51 1.05 -7.85 7.47
CA MET A 51 1.17 -7.72 8.93
C MET A 51 -0.21 -7.84 9.60
N HIS A 52 -1.24 -7.19 9.09
CA HIS A 52 -2.61 -7.31 9.62
C HIS A 52 -3.17 -8.72 9.51
N LEU A 53 -2.93 -9.40 8.37
CA LEU A 53 -3.32 -10.81 8.21
C LEU A 53 -2.61 -11.71 9.23
N LYS A 54 -1.33 -11.48 9.51
CA LYS A 54 -0.56 -12.24 10.49
C LYS A 54 -0.99 -11.97 11.92
N ALA A 55 -1.33 -10.72 12.25
CA ALA A 55 -1.92 -10.37 13.53
C ALA A 55 -3.27 -11.08 13.74
N PHE A 56 -4.15 -11.04 12.74
CA PHE A 56 -5.42 -11.77 12.76
C PHE A 56 -5.21 -13.29 12.94
N GLU A 57 -4.30 -13.89 12.17
CA GLU A 57 -3.95 -15.31 12.29
C GLU A 57 -3.48 -15.66 13.71
N ALA A 58 -2.60 -14.85 14.30
CA ALA A 58 -2.08 -15.05 15.65
C ALA A 58 -3.17 -14.92 16.74
N MET A 59 -4.06 -13.93 16.61
CA MET A 59 -5.16 -13.71 17.55
C MET A 59 -6.21 -14.82 17.45
N MET A 60 -6.49 -15.33 16.25
CA MET A 60 -7.38 -16.48 16.06
C MET A 60 -6.80 -17.74 16.71
N LYS A 61 -5.51 -18.02 16.50
CA LYS A 61 -4.83 -19.20 17.10
C LYS A 61 -4.80 -19.17 18.63
N THR A 62 -4.76 -17.98 19.21
CA THR A 62 -4.71 -17.77 20.67
C THR A 62 -6.08 -17.48 21.28
N ASN A 63 -7.15 -17.51 20.47
CA ASN A 63 -8.52 -17.13 20.88
C ASN A 63 -8.58 -15.75 21.57
N ALA A 64 -7.73 -14.83 21.11
CA ALA A 64 -7.58 -13.48 21.66
C ALA A 64 -8.32 -12.43 20.82
N LEU A 65 -8.99 -12.82 19.73
CA LEU A 65 -9.67 -11.89 18.83
C LEU A 65 -10.95 -11.35 19.48
N PRO A 66 -11.05 -10.04 19.79
CA PRO A 66 -12.18 -9.51 20.56
C PRO A 66 -13.36 -9.08 19.68
N CYS A 67 -13.22 -9.10 18.36
CA CYS A 67 -14.19 -8.52 17.44
C CYS A 67 -14.22 -9.24 16.08
N ASN A 68 -15.25 -8.92 15.29
CA ASN A 68 -15.33 -9.35 13.89
C ASN A 68 -14.34 -8.56 13.04
N VAL A 69 -13.61 -9.24 12.16
CA VAL A 69 -12.67 -8.62 11.22
C VAL A 69 -13.18 -8.82 9.79
N LYS A 70 -13.16 -7.72 9.02
CA LYS A 70 -13.40 -7.70 7.57
C LYS A 70 -12.15 -7.15 6.90
N PHE A 71 -11.73 -7.76 5.81
CA PHE A 71 -10.64 -7.28 4.97
C PHE A 71 -11.20 -6.80 3.62
N ILE A 72 -10.76 -5.63 3.17
CA ILE A 72 -10.85 -5.18 1.78
C ILE A 72 -9.40 -5.08 1.30
N ILE A 73 -9.05 -5.84 0.26
CA ILE A 73 -7.73 -5.75 -0.36
C ILE A 73 -7.98 -5.60 -1.85
N GLU A 74 -7.58 -4.45 -2.41
CA GLU A 74 -7.79 -4.14 -3.82
C GLU A 74 -6.49 -4.22 -4.62
N GLY A 75 -6.59 -4.01 -5.94
CA GLY A 75 -5.47 -4.10 -6.88
C GLY A 75 -5.39 -2.94 -7.86
N GLU A 76 -6.01 -1.80 -7.53
CA GLU A 76 -6.04 -0.62 -8.39
C GLU A 76 -5.55 0.66 -7.67
N GLU A 77 -5.00 0.57 -6.46
CA GLU A 77 -4.63 1.75 -5.66
C GLU A 77 -3.62 2.64 -6.40
N GLU A 78 -2.61 2.00 -7.00
CA GLU A 78 -1.51 2.66 -7.68
C GLU A 78 -1.92 3.25 -9.04
N VAL A 79 -3.15 2.94 -9.49
CA VAL A 79 -3.79 3.45 -10.70
C VAL A 79 -5.08 4.24 -10.41
N GLY A 80 -5.34 4.56 -9.14
CA GLY A 80 -6.39 5.49 -8.71
C GLY A 80 -7.68 4.89 -8.17
N SER A 81 -7.71 3.59 -7.88
CA SER A 81 -8.84 2.87 -7.26
C SER A 81 -10.18 3.07 -7.97
N GLU A 82 -10.18 3.06 -9.30
CA GLU A 82 -11.34 3.45 -10.13
C GLU A 82 -12.62 2.68 -9.74
N ASN A 83 -12.50 1.39 -9.44
CA ASN A 83 -13.65 0.54 -9.10
C ASN A 83 -13.96 0.47 -7.60
N LEU A 84 -13.05 0.87 -6.70
CA LEU A 84 -13.27 0.77 -5.25
C LEU A 84 -14.50 1.57 -4.82
N GLY A 85 -14.63 2.80 -5.32
CA GLY A 85 -15.75 3.68 -4.98
C GLY A 85 -17.10 3.11 -5.36
N VAL A 86 -17.19 2.45 -6.53
CA VAL A 86 -18.41 1.77 -6.99
C VAL A 86 -18.70 0.56 -6.09
N PHE A 87 -17.71 -0.30 -5.86
CA PHE A 87 -17.84 -1.49 -5.02
C PHE A 87 -18.31 -1.17 -3.59
N VAL A 88 -17.73 -0.15 -2.96
CA VAL A 88 -18.10 0.27 -1.61
C VAL A 88 -19.55 0.78 -1.57
N ASN A 89 -19.98 1.50 -2.61
CA ASN A 89 -21.34 2.03 -2.68
C ASN A 89 -22.40 0.93 -2.87
N GLU A 90 -22.09 -0.10 -3.65
CA GLU A 90 -22.99 -1.23 -3.91
C GLU A 90 -23.06 -2.22 -2.73
N HIS A 91 -22.04 -2.27 -1.88
CA HIS A 91 -21.92 -3.26 -0.80
C HIS A 91 -21.93 -2.68 0.62
N LYS A 92 -22.54 -1.51 0.83
CA LYS A 92 -22.56 -0.81 2.15
C LYS A 92 -22.99 -1.71 3.31
N GLU A 93 -24.04 -2.50 3.15
CA GLU A 93 -24.52 -3.40 4.23
C GLU A 93 -23.46 -4.46 4.56
N LYS A 94 -22.91 -5.12 3.53
CA LYS A 94 -21.83 -6.11 3.68
C LYS A 94 -20.59 -5.52 4.33
N LEU A 95 -20.25 -4.27 4.00
CA LEU A 95 -19.04 -3.59 4.47
C LEU A 95 -19.22 -2.82 5.79
N SER A 96 -20.46 -2.69 6.29
CA SER A 96 -20.75 -1.99 7.54
C SER A 96 -19.84 -2.43 8.70
N CYS A 97 -19.22 -1.47 9.38
CA CYS A 97 -18.30 -1.72 10.49
C CYS A 97 -18.16 -0.48 11.37
N ASP A 98 -17.74 -0.69 12.62
CA ASP A 98 -17.57 0.40 13.59
C ASP A 98 -16.27 1.19 13.37
N VAL A 99 -15.23 0.55 12.84
CA VAL A 99 -13.90 1.14 12.65
C VAL A 99 -13.29 0.66 11.33
N ILE A 100 -12.67 1.57 10.60
CA ILE A 100 -11.80 1.28 9.45
C ILE A 100 -10.36 1.55 9.86
N LEU A 101 -9.48 0.59 9.58
CA LEU A 101 -8.04 0.67 9.83
C LEU A 101 -7.30 0.59 8.50
N ILE A 102 -6.41 1.56 8.26
CA ILE A 102 -5.56 1.65 7.07
C ILE A 102 -4.13 1.80 7.59
N SER A 103 -3.18 1.08 7.00
CA SER A 103 -1.76 1.15 7.39
C SER A 103 -0.86 1.34 6.19
N ASP A 104 -1.18 2.38 5.42
CA ASP A 104 -0.58 2.67 4.12
C ASP A 104 0.05 4.07 4.10
N THR A 105 0.74 4.40 5.19
CA THR A 105 1.44 5.69 5.36
C THR A 105 2.72 5.47 6.16
N HIS A 106 3.58 6.48 6.17
CA HIS A 106 4.86 6.42 6.88
C HIS A 106 4.75 6.93 8.32
N ILE A 107 5.67 6.45 9.17
CA ILE A 107 5.88 7.01 10.51
C ILE A 107 6.68 8.31 10.42
N TYR A 108 6.39 9.25 11.31
CA TYR A 108 7.15 10.49 11.46
C TYR A 108 8.57 10.24 11.99
N SER A 109 8.72 9.34 12.96
CA SER A 109 10.01 8.94 13.54
C SER A 109 9.92 7.54 14.16
N ASN A 110 11.06 6.87 14.32
CA ASN A 110 11.14 5.55 14.96
C ASN A 110 10.87 5.60 16.48
N GLU A 111 11.05 6.77 17.09
CA GLU A 111 10.88 7.02 18.51
C GLU A 111 9.44 7.45 18.84
N GLN A 112 8.69 7.95 17.85
CA GLN A 112 7.35 8.48 18.03
C GLN A 112 6.33 7.84 17.10
N PRO A 113 5.37 7.04 17.64
CA PRO A 113 4.31 6.47 16.81
C PRO A 113 3.45 7.58 16.21
N THR A 114 3.00 7.35 14.98
CA THR A 114 2.22 8.33 14.20
C THR A 114 0.82 7.78 13.94
N VAL A 115 -0.20 8.59 14.21
CA VAL A 115 -1.58 8.35 13.79
C VAL A 115 -1.95 9.41 12.78
N THR A 116 -2.03 9.02 11.52
CA THR A 116 -2.42 9.91 10.42
C THR A 116 -3.91 10.16 10.48
N THR A 117 -4.32 11.42 10.67
CA THR A 117 -5.74 11.82 10.80
C THR A 117 -6.31 12.51 9.56
N GLY A 118 -5.47 12.76 8.56
CA GLY A 118 -5.89 13.36 7.30
C GLY A 118 -4.84 13.20 6.21
N LEU A 119 -5.31 13.12 4.97
CA LEU A 119 -4.50 13.06 3.76
C LEU A 119 -4.86 14.24 2.86
N ARG A 120 -3.92 14.68 2.04
CA ARG A 120 -4.19 15.67 0.98
C ARG A 120 -4.86 14.98 -0.20
N GLY A 121 -5.67 15.73 -0.95
CA GLY A 121 -6.08 15.31 -2.28
C GLY A 121 -4.93 15.44 -3.28
N LEU A 122 -5.03 14.73 -4.39
CA LEU A 122 -4.12 14.80 -5.53
C LEU A 122 -4.92 15.23 -6.77
N SER A 123 -4.34 16.11 -7.58
CA SER A 123 -4.87 16.47 -8.90
C SER A 123 -3.78 16.25 -9.92
N TYR A 124 -3.96 15.25 -10.77
CA TYR A 124 -3.04 14.95 -11.86
C TYR A 124 -3.47 15.74 -13.11
N VAL A 125 -2.51 16.35 -13.81
CA VAL A 125 -2.76 17.12 -15.04
C VAL A 125 -1.71 16.72 -16.06
N GLU A 126 -2.16 16.22 -17.21
CA GLU A 126 -1.34 15.99 -18.39
C GLU A 126 -1.57 17.14 -19.38
N VAL A 127 -0.49 17.68 -19.94
CA VAL A 127 -0.54 18.74 -20.96
C VAL A 127 0.14 18.21 -22.21
N GLU A 128 -0.69 17.83 -23.19
CA GLU A 128 -0.23 17.40 -24.50
C GLU A 128 -0.16 18.59 -25.47
N VAL A 129 0.98 18.72 -26.18
CA VAL A 129 1.15 19.70 -27.24
C VAL A 129 1.46 18.96 -28.53
N GLU A 130 0.48 18.88 -29.41
CA GLU A 130 0.64 18.27 -30.72
C GLU A 130 1.12 19.31 -31.74
N GLY A 131 2.25 19.02 -32.38
CA GLY A 131 2.83 19.82 -33.46
C GLY A 131 2.61 19.18 -34.84
N PRO A 132 3.58 19.27 -35.76
CA PRO A 132 3.49 18.57 -37.05
C PRO A 132 3.49 17.04 -36.85
N ASN A 133 2.84 16.30 -37.75
CA ASN A 133 2.77 14.83 -37.73
C ASN A 133 4.09 14.10 -38.06
N ARG A 134 5.20 14.84 -38.10
CA ARG A 134 6.57 14.40 -38.34
C ARG A 134 7.51 15.51 -37.89
N ASP A 135 8.75 15.17 -37.59
CA ASP A 135 9.81 16.16 -37.39
C ASP A 135 9.96 17.02 -38.65
N LEU A 136 10.01 18.33 -38.46
CA LEU A 136 10.29 19.30 -39.53
C LEU A 136 11.75 19.79 -39.37
N HIS A 137 12.42 19.96 -40.51
CA HIS A 137 13.76 20.57 -40.58
C HIS A 137 13.68 22.10 -40.40
#